data_AF-A0A820PCU6-F1
#
_entry.id   AF-A0A820PCU6-F1
#
_cell.length_a   1.000
_cell.length_b   1.000
_cell.length_c   1.000
_cell.angle_alpha   90.00
_cell.angle_beta   90.00
_cell.angle_gamma   90.00
#
_symmetry.space_group_name_H-M   'P 1'
#
loop_
_entity.id
_entity.type
_entity.pdbx_description
1 polymer ?
#
loop_
_entity_poly.entity_id
_entity_poly.type
_entity_poly.pdbx_seq_one_letter_code
_entity_poly.pdbx_strand_id
1 'polypeptide(L)'
;HKRALLLSDDQSALLQPLINRLQDSGITTTYVQNGTATYSGLPDARVFDVVILITGDLKENDMPISGQLAIVNAQQFNGTGVVMTEWAAYHVSKNRWQTLSQLLLSKQTMNGFTNTLTFSLILNNHPIWTGLPKTFITAIQMDVSRLGVPVNGASILANCTECASKKIGVVVRPRVGVDGRIVQIAHAGHSGGNRVWAVDDNITTMMVNAVRWAAKLI
;
A
#
# COMPACT_ATOMS: atom_id res chain seq x y z
N HIS A 1 7.87 -20.04 2.74
CA HIS A 1 7.40 -18.93 1.88
C HIS A 1 6.25 -18.21 2.55
N LYS A 2 6.19 -16.88 2.44
CA LYS A 2 5.06 -16.08 2.95
C LYS A 2 3.99 -15.93 1.87
N ARG A 3 2.76 -15.67 2.26
CA ARG A 3 1.61 -15.54 1.35
C ARG A 3 1.07 -14.12 1.36
N ALA A 4 0.90 -13.54 0.18
CA ALA A 4 0.25 -12.24 0.00
C ALA A 4 -1.11 -12.40 -0.70
N LEU A 5 -2.10 -11.68 -0.22
CA LEU A 5 -3.35 -11.43 -0.94
C LEU A 5 -3.23 -10.07 -1.62
N LEU A 6 -3.15 -10.04 -2.94
CA LEU A 6 -3.12 -8.81 -3.73
C LEU A 6 -4.52 -8.50 -4.26
N LEU A 7 -5.12 -7.42 -3.76
CA LEU A 7 -6.39 -6.90 -4.25
C LEU A 7 -6.11 -5.68 -5.12
N SER A 8 -6.50 -5.74 -6.38
CA SER A 8 -6.28 -4.66 -7.34
C SER A 8 -7.34 -4.62 -8.44
N ASP A 9 -7.17 -3.78 -9.45
CA ASP A 9 -8.09 -3.67 -10.60
C ASP A 9 -7.94 -4.84 -11.58
N ASP A 10 -8.38 -4.68 -12.83
CA ASP A 10 -8.27 -5.69 -13.90
C ASP A 10 -6.99 -5.57 -14.75
N GLN A 11 -6.07 -4.65 -14.41
CA GLN A 11 -4.83 -4.41 -15.16
C GLN A 11 -3.71 -5.38 -14.75
N SER A 12 -4.01 -6.67 -14.74
CA SER A 12 -3.10 -7.75 -14.30
C SER A 12 -1.72 -7.70 -14.97
N ALA A 13 -1.64 -7.35 -16.26
CA ALA A 13 -0.38 -7.22 -16.99
C ALA A 13 0.56 -6.14 -16.41
N LEU A 14 0.01 -5.05 -15.86
CA LEU A 14 0.80 -4.00 -15.23
C LEU A 14 1.31 -4.42 -13.85
N LEU A 15 0.61 -5.32 -13.17
CA LEU A 15 1.00 -5.87 -11.86
C LEU A 15 2.01 -7.01 -11.96
N GLN A 16 2.11 -7.70 -13.10
CA GLN A 16 2.96 -8.88 -13.25
C GLN A 16 4.43 -8.64 -12.84
N PRO A 17 5.08 -7.50 -13.17
CA PRO A 17 6.43 -7.20 -12.70
C PRO A 17 6.54 -7.17 -11.16
N LEU A 18 5.56 -6.57 -10.47
CA LEU A 18 5.51 -6.55 -9.01
C LEU A 18 5.30 -7.96 -8.45
N ILE A 19 4.39 -8.74 -9.03
CA ILE A 19 4.12 -10.12 -8.63
C ILE A 19 5.38 -10.99 -8.74
N ASN A 20 6.13 -10.86 -9.85
CA ASN A 20 7.39 -11.57 -10.04
C ASN A 20 8.42 -11.18 -8.98
N ARG A 21 8.59 -9.86 -8.72
CA ARG A 21 9.52 -9.38 -7.69
C ARG A 21 9.14 -9.82 -6.28
N LEU A 22 7.85 -9.93 -5.98
CA LEU A 22 7.38 -10.51 -4.72
C LEU A 22 7.74 -12.01 -4.64
N GLN A 23 7.52 -12.77 -5.70
CA GLN A 23 7.86 -14.19 -5.78
C GLN A 23 9.37 -14.43 -5.60
N ASP A 24 10.21 -13.66 -6.28
CA ASP A 24 11.67 -13.70 -6.14
C ASP A 24 12.13 -13.37 -4.72
N SER A 25 11.36 -12.55 -4.00
CA SER A 25 11.60 -12.23 -2.59
C SER A 25 11.05 -13.25 -1.58
N GLY A 26 10.51 -14.38 -2.06
CA GLY A 26 10.00 -15.47 -1.24
C GLY A 26 8.53 -15.33 -0.83
N ILE A 27 7.77 -14.46 -1.49
CA ILE A 27 6.34 -14.21 -1.24
C ILE A 27 5.50 -14.77 -2.39
N THR A 28 4.65 -15.76 -2.10
CA THR A 28 3.67 -16.26 -3.05
C THR A 28 2.44 -15.36 -3.04
N THR A 29 2.07 -14.80 -4.18
CA THR A 29 0.98 -13.84 -4.32
C THR A 29 -0.27 -14.50 -4.89
N THR A 30 -1.39 -14.40 -4.18
CA THR A 30 -2.73 -14.67 -4.72
C THR A 30 -3.35 -13.34 -5.13
N TYR A 31 -3.48 -13.13 -6.44
CA TYR A 31 -4.09 -11.94 -7.01
C TYR A 31 -5.60 -12.14 -7.18
N VAL A 32 -6.39 -11.21 -6.67
CA VAL A 32 -7.83 -11.13 -6.91
C VAL A 32 -8.07 -9.96 -7.86
N GLN A 33 -8.38 -10.30 -9.11
CA GLN A 33 -8.75 -9.34 -10.14
C GLN A 33 -10.00 -8.57 -9.71
N ASN A 34 -9.98 -7.24 -9.89
CA ASN A 34 -11.02 -6.33 -9.39
C ASN A 34 -11.24 -6.38 -7.87
N GLY A 35 -10.33 -6.98 -7.09
CA GLY A 35 -10.49 -7.23 -5.67
C GLY A 35 -10.73 -5.98 -4.83
N THR A 36 -10.23 -4.80 -5.24
CA THR A 36 -10.50 -3.53 -4.55
C THR A 36 -11.97 -3.08 -4.67
N ALA A 37 -12.73 -3.64 -5.62
CA ALA A 37 -14.15 -3.40 -5.83
C ALA A 37 -15.05 -4.62 -5.55
N THR A 38 -14.51 -5.85 -5.60
CA THR A 38 -15.33 -7.08 -5.58
C THR A 38 -15.02 -8.03 -4.44
N TYR A 39 -13.89 -7.85 -3.73
CA TYR A 39 -13.50 -8.78 -2.68
C TYR A 39 -14.54 -8.80 -1.57
N SER A 40 -15.06 -9.99 -1.29
CA SER A 40 -16.16 -10.20 -0.34
C SER A 40 -15.73 -11.00 0.90
N GLY A 41 -14.43 -11.26 1.05
CA GLY A 41 -13.86 -12.10 2.11
C GLY A 41 -13.34 -13.46 1.64
N LEU A 42 -13.39 -13.74 0.33
CA LEU A 42 -12.85 -14.95 -0.28
C LEU A 42 -11.80 -14.60 -1.34
N PRO A 43 -10.61 -15.23 -1.32
CA PRO A 43 -10.14 -16.21 -0.32
C PRO A 43 -9.97 -15.59 1.07
N ASP A 44 -10.09 -16.38 2.14
CA ASP A 44 -10.05 -15.90 3.53
C ASP A 44 -8.74 -15.15 3.83
N ALA A 45 -8.83 -13.84 4.11
CA ALA A 45 -7.68 -12.98 4.41
C ALA A 45 -6.80 -13.52 5.56
N ARG A 46 -7.35 -14.28 6.50
CA ARG A 46 -6.63 -14.82 7.68
C ARG A 46 -5.57 -15.85 7.33
N VAL A 47 -5.63 -16.45 6.14
CA VAL A 47 -4.57 -17.38 5.70
C VAL A 47 -3.36 -16.63 5.15
N PHE A 48 -3.45 -15.33 4.89
CA PHE A 48 -2.35 -14.56 4.32
C PHE A 48 -1.52 -13.88 5.40
N ASP A 49 -0.22 -13.74 5.13
CA ASP A 49 0.70 -13.01 6.00
C ASP A 49 0.57 -11.49 5.78
N VAL A 50 0.12 -11.08 4.60
CA VAL A 50 -0.08 -9.68 4.22
C VAL A 50 -1.20 -9.54 3.18
N VAL A 51 -2.01 -8.48 3.33
CA VAL A 51 -2.94 -8.00 2.30
C VAL A 51 -2.36 -6.74 1.65
N ILE A 52 -2.35 -6.70 0.33
CA ILE A 52 -1.85 -5.59 -0.47
C ILE A 52 -3.04 -4.96 -1.20
N LEU A 53 -3.29 -3.69 -0.96
CA LEU A 53 -4.37 -2.91 -1.56
C LEU A 53 -3.78 -1.89 -2.54
N ILE A 54 -3.89 -2.17 -3.84
CA ILE A 54 -3.50 -1.26 -4.93
C ILE A 54 -4.75 -0.99 -5.76
N THR A 55 -5.43 0.15 -5.57
CA THR A 55 -6.73 0.38 -6.21
C THR A 55 -6.69 0.35 -7.74
N GLY A 56 -5.61 0.81 -8.35
CA GLY A 56 -5.54 1.00 -9.80
C GLY A 56 -6.62 1.99 -10.27
N ASP A 57 -7.35 1.64 -11.32
CA ASP A 57 -8.39 2.50 -11.92
C ASP A 57 -9.79 2.36 -11.26
N LEU A 58 -9.96 1.49 -10.26
CA LEU A 58 -11.24 1.25 -9.57
C LEU A 58 -11.54 2.22 -8.40
N LYS A 59 -11.02 3.45 -8.45
CA LYS A 59 -11.15 4.45 -7.37
C LYS A 59 -12.58 4.89 -7.07
N GLU A 60 -13.51 4.65 -8.00
CA GLU A 60 -14.93 4.99 -7.83
C GLU A 60 -15.76 3.87 -7.19
N ASN A 61 -15.20 2.68 -7.01
CA ASN A 61 -15.90 1.53 -6.48
C ASN A 61 -15.66 1.38 -4.97
N ASP A 62 -16.69 0.94 -4.25
CA ASP A 62 -16.57 0.60 -2.84
C ASP A 62 -16.42 -0.92 -2.70
N MET A 63 -15.45 -1.36 -1.91
CA MET A 63 -15.29 -2.79 -1.61
C MET A 63 -16.50 -3.26 -0.78
N PRO A 64 -17.08 -4.43 -1.04
CA PRO A 64 -18.13 -4.98 -0.20
C PRO A 64 -17.75 -4.94 1.29
N ILE A 65 -18.71 -4.58 2.15
CA ILE A 65 -18.47 -4.46 3.59
C ILE A 65 -17.90 -5.75 4.20
N SER A 66 -18.29 -6.92 3.67
CA SER A 66 -17.76 -8.21 4.11
C SER A 66 -16.27 -8.39 3.78
N GLY A 67 -15.80 -7.88 2.63
CA GLY A 67 -14.38 -7.88 2.28
C GLY A 67 -13.57 -6.95 3.18
N GLN A 68 -14.10 -5.76 3.47
CA GLN A 68 -13.49 -4.82 4.39
C GLN A 68 -13.35 -5.42 5.80
N LEU A 69 -14.43 -6.04 6.32
CA LEU A 69 -14.42 -6.73 7.61
C LEU A 69 -13.43 -7.90 7.64
N ALA A 70 -13.34 -8.68 6.55
CA ALA A 70 -12.39 -9.78 6.48
C ALA A 70 -10.92 -9.31 6.63
N ILE A 71 -10.57 -8.18 6.01
CA ILE A 71 -9.23 -7.59 6.10
C ILE A 71 -8.97 -7.06 7.51
N VAL A 72 -9.92 -6.32 8.09
CA VAL A 72 -9.81 -5.81 9.47
C VAL A 72 -9.61 -6.96 10.46
N ASN A 73 -10.44 -7.99 10.37
CA ASN A 73 -10.37 -9.14 11.27
C ASN A 73 -9.05 -9.90 11.11
N ALA A 74 -8.56 -10.09 9.88
CA ALA A 74 -7.26 -10.70 9.65
C ALA A 74 -6.12 -9.87 10.25
N GLN A 75 -6.18 -8.54 10.13
CA GLN A 75 -5.17 -7.65 10.69
C GLN A 75 -5.16 -7.67 12.21
N GLN A 76 -6.34 -7.61 12.86
CA GLN A 76 -6.49 -7.54 14.31
C GLN A 76 -6.29 -8.89 15.00
N PHE A 77 -6.85 -9.97 14.46
CA PHE A 77 -6.90 -11.26 15.17
C PHE A 77 -5.85 -12.27 14.70
N ASN A 78 -5.34 -12.15 13.48
CA ASN A 78 -4.32 -13.05 12.92
C ASN A 78 -2.96 -12.37 12.74
N GLY A 79 -2.90 -11.06 12.98
CA GLY A 79 -1.71 -10.27 12.79
C GLY A 79 -1.27 -10.15 11.32
N THR A 80 -2.20 -10.30 10.37
CA THR A 80 -1.95 -10.13 8.94
C THR A 80 -1.54 -8.69 8.67
N GLY A 81 -0.41 -8.50 7.98
CA GLY A 81 0.05 -7.16 7.60
C GLY A 81 -0.85 -6.52 6.55
N VAL A 82 -0.84 -5.20 6.44
CA VAL A 82 -1.61 -4.47 5.43
C VAL A 82 -0.74 -3.42 4.74
N VAL A 83 -0.70 -3.41 3.41
CA VAL A 83 -0.02 -2.39 2.62
C VAL A 83 -1.04 -1.67 1.75
N MET A 84 -1.09 -0.34 1.85
CA MET A 84 -2.04 0.52 1.13
C MET A 84 -1.32 1.57 0.30
N THR A 85 -1.84 1.84 -0.90
CA THR A 85 -1.47 2.97 -1.73
C THR A 85 -2.41 4.17 -1.54
N GLU A 86 -2.15 5.27 -2.24
CA GLU A 86 -2.80 6.57 -2.03
C GLU A 86 -4.34 6.53 -2.09
N TRP A 87 -4.87 5.73 -3.01
CA TRP A 87 -6.31 5.59 -3.22
C TRP A 87 -7.07 5.11 -1.99
N ALA A 88 -6.43 4.42 -1.04
CA ALA A 88 -7.06 4.05 0.22
C ALA A 88 -7.57 5.27 0.99
N ALA A 89 -6.76 6.34 1.04
CA ALA A 89 -7.13 7.60 1.68
C ALA A 89 -8.22 8.34 0.89
N TYR A 90 -8.20 8.24 -0.44
CA TYR A 90 -9.24 8.78 -1.31
C TYR A 90 -10.59 8.06 -1.15
N HIS A 91 -10.63 6.73 -1.10
CA HIS A 91 -11.87 5.99 -0.86
C HIS A 91 -12.54 6.47 0.43
N VAL A 92 -11.77 6.58 1.52
CA VAL A 92 -12.29 7.07 2.80
C VAL A 92 -12.79 8.51 2.71
N SER A 93 -12.12 9.39 1.96
CA SER A 93 -12.57 10.78 1.76
C SER A 93 -13.86 10.89 0.94
N LYS A 94 -14.20 9.84 0.17
CA LYS A 94 -15.44 9.72 -0.62
C LYS A 94 -16.52 8.88 0.06
N ASN A 95 -16.44 8.66 1.37
CA ASN A 95 -17.36 7.81 2.14
C ASN A 95 -17.41 6.34 1.70
N ARG A 96 -16.34 5.85 1.05
CA ARG A 96 -16.11 4.44 0.71
C ARG A 96 -15.11 3.86 1.72
N TRP A 97 -14.96 2.54 1.77
CA TRP A 97 -13.97 1.87 2.63
C TRP A 97 -14.08 2.25 4.13
N GLN A 98 -15.28 2.58 4.61
CA GLN A 98 -15.46 3.12 5.96
C GLN A 98 -15.07 2.12 7.05
N THR A 99 -15.28 0.83 6.83
CA THR A 99 -14.82 -0.22 7.74
C THR A 99 -13.29 -0.36 7.73
N LEU A 100 -12.65 -0.22 6.56
CA LEU A 100 -11.18 -0.22 6.42
C LEU A 100 -10.53 1.06 6.98
N SER A 101 -11.28 2.15 7.17
CA SER A 101 -10.72 3.45 7.60
C SER A 101 -9.96 3.39 8.93
N GLN A 102 -10.28 2.42 9.79
CA GLN A 102 -9.55 2.17 11.05
C GLN A 102 -8.10 1.67 10.84
N LEU A 103 -7.80 1.13 9.66
CA LEU A 103 -6.46 0.68 9.27
C LEU A 103 -5.66 1.79 8.59
N LEU A 104 -6.32 2.87 8.16
CA LEU A 104 -5.66 4.00 7.51
C LEU A 104 -4.70 4.68 8.48
N LEU A 105 -3.49 4.98 8.01
CA LEU A 105 -2.44 5.61 8.80
C LEU A 105 -2.38 7.12 8.62
N SER A 106 -2.97 7.63 7.53
CA SER A 106 -3.16 9.05 7.30
C SER A 106 -4.34 9.29 6.35
N LYS A 107 -5.17 10.29 6.66
CA LYS A 107 -6.32 10.71 5.83
C LYS A 107 -5.89 11.64 4.72
N GLN A 108 -6.62 11.64 3.61
CA GLN A 108 -6.43 12.63 2.54
C GLN A 108 -6.89 14.01 3.02
N THR A 109 -6.12 15.06 2.73
CA THR A 109 -6.43 16.44 3.16
C THR A 109 -6.77 17.37 2.01
N MET A 110 -6.33 17.04 0.79
CA MET A 110 -6.54 17.82 -0.41
C MET A 110 -6.58 16.89 -1.62
N ASN A 111 -7.07 17.43 -2.75
CA ASN A 111 -7.03 16.73 -4.04
C ASN A 111 -5.61 16.27 -4.37
N GLY A 112 -5.53 15.08 -4.97
CA GLY A 112 -4.28 14.54 -5.50
C GLY A 112 -3.77 15.31 -6.71
N PHE A 113 -2.57 14.96 -7.15
CA PHE A 113 -1.93 15.50 -8.33
C PHE A 113 -1.01 14.45 -8.95
N THR A 114 -0.60 14.66 -10.19
CA THR A 114 0.33 13.78 -10.92
C THR A 114 1.67 14.49 -11.05
N ASN A 115 2.75 13.86 -10.57
CA ASN A 115 4.09 14.40 -10.75
C ASN A 115 5.15 13.30 -10.61
N THR A 116 6.38 13.62 -10.99
CA THR A 116 7.56 12.90 -10.53
C THR A 116 7.79 13.22 -9.04
N LEU A 117 8.13 12.22 -8.24
CA LEU A 117 8.16 12.31 -6.79
C LEU A 117 9.57 12.07 -6.24
N THR A 118 9.97 12.89 -5.28
CA THR A 118 11.23 12.75 -4.57
C THR A 118 10.98 12.13 -3.20
N PHE A 119 11.30 10.85 -3.02
CA PHE A 119 11.20 10.19 -1.72
C PHE A 119 12.53 10.28 -0.95
N SER A 120 12.48 10.58 0.33
CA SER A 120 13.66 10.68 1.20
C SER A 120 13.42 9.98 2.54
N LEU A 121 14.28 9.03 2.89
CA LEU A 121 14.24 8.35 4.18
C LEU A 121 14.52 9.34 5.31
N ILE A 122 13.63 9.37 6.31
CA ILE A 122 13.84 10.16 7.53
C ILE A 122 14.20 9.27 8.73
N LEU A 123 13.71 8.03 8.76
CA LEU A 123 14.01 7.06 9.82
C LEU A 123 15.12 6.12 9.34
N ASN A 124 16.36 6.41 9.73
CA ASN A 124 17.53 5.65 9.32
C ASN A 124 17.38 4.14 9.59
N ASN A 125 17.94 3.33 8.68
CA ASN A 125 18.03 1.86 8.80
C ASN A 125 16.68 1.12 8.88
N HIS A 126 15.56 1.74 8.50
CA HIS A 126 14.30 1.01 8.44
C HIS A 126 14.32 -0.06 7.32
N PRO A 127 13.90 -1.31 7.57
CA PRO A 127 14.00 -2.42 6.59
C PRO A 127 13.28 -2.18 5.25
N ILE A 128 12.25 -1.33 5.25
CA ILE A 128 11.56 -0.91 4.00
C ILE A 128 12.54 -0.21 3.03
N TRP A 129 13.60 0.41 3.54
CA TRP A 129 14.57 1.16 2.74
C TRP A 129 15.80 0.36 2.31
N THR A 130 15.85 -0.95 2.61
CA THR A 130 17.01 -1.79 2.25
C THR A 130 17.20 -1.84 0.73
N GLY A 131 18.40 -1.50 0.26
CA GLY A 131 18.73 -1.48 -1.16
C GLY A 131 18.28 -0.21 -1.91
N LEU A 132 17.64 0.75 -1.24
CA LEU A 132 17.27 2.03 -1.82
C LEU A 132 18.30 3.12 -1.50
N PRO A 133 18.55 4.07 -2.42
CA PRO A 133 19.27 5.30 -2.10
C PRO A 133 18.55 6.07 -0.99
N LYS A 134 19.27 6.77 -0.10
CA LYS A 134 18.66 7.59 0.96
C LYS A 134 17.57 8.53 0.45
N THR A 135 17.78 9.08 -0.74
CA THR A 135 16.81 9.87 -1.49
C THR A 135 16.81 9.41 -2.94
N PHE A 136 15.64 9.25 -3.54
CA PHE A 136 15.49 8.97 -4.97
C PHE A 136 14.31 9.73 -5.57
N ILE A 137 14.34 9.88 -6.89
CA ILE A 137 13.29 10.50 -7.69
C ILE A 137 12.64 9.40 -8.53
N THR A 138 11.31 9.42 -8.67
CA THR A 138 10.61 8.44 -9.50
C THR A 138 10.98 8.60 -10.98
N ALA A 139 11.13 7.48 -11.68
CA ALA A 139 11.47 7.45 -13.11
C ALA A 139 10.30 7.92 -14.00
N ILE A 140 9.07 7.89 -13.46
CA ILE A 140 7.86 8.35 -14.13
C ILE A 140 7.02 9.24 -13.22
N GLN A 141 6.07 9.95 -13.83
CA GLN A 141 5.03 10.66 -13.08
C GLN A 141 4.01 9.67 -12.51
N MET A 142 3.51 9.94 -11.32
CA MET A 142 2.53 9.12 -10.62
C MET A 142 1.46 10.00 -9.97
N ASP A 143 0.23 9.48 -9.91
CA ASP A 143 -0.80 10.07 -9.08
C ASP A 143 -0.45 9.91 -7.59
N VAL A 144 -0.76 10.94 -6.81
CA VAL A 144 -0.41 11.04 -5.40
C VAL A 144 -1.53 11.65 -4.57
N SER A 145 -1.74 11.10 -3.37
CA SER A 145 -2.55 11.74 -2.35
C SER A 145 -1.75 12.71 -1.51
N ARG A 146 -2.39 13.83 -1.19
CA ARG A 146 -1.93 14.76 -0.16
C ARG A 146 -2.37 14.26 1.22
N LEU A 147 -1.53 13.42 1.82
CA LEU A 147 -1.75 12.81 3.13
C LEU A 147 -1.64 13.84 4.26
N GLY A 148 -2.53 13.73 5.24
CA GLY A 148 -2.58 14.54 6.45
C GLY A 148 -1.75 13.99 7.60
N VAL A 149 -1.98 14.53 8.80
CA VAL A 149 -1.27 14.10 10.01
C VAL A 149 -1.44 12.59 10.23
N PRO A 150 -0.38 11.85 10.59
CA PRO A 150 -0.48 10.44 10.94
C PRO A 150 -1.51 10.19 12.06
N VAL A 151 -2.25 9.09 11.95
CA VAL A 151 -3.27 8.66 12.91
C VAL A 151 -3.02 7.21 13.32
N ASN A 152 -3.83 6.70 14.26
CA ASN A 152 -3.82 5.28 14.63
C ASN A 152 -2.45 4.74 15.08
N GLY A 153 -1.64 5.59 15.74
CA GLY A 153 -0.31 5.22 16.24
C GLY A 153 0.78 5.13 15.16
N ALA A 154 0.56 5.72 13.99
CA ALA A 154 1.48 5.66 12.87
C ALA A 154 2.63 6.67 12.99
N SER A 155 3.78 6.33 12.41
CA SER A 155 4.96 7.18 12.29
C SER A 155 5.36 7.37 10.83
N ILE A 156 5.92 8.54 10.51
CA ILE A 156 6.41 8.84 9.16
C ILE A 156 7.77 8.15 9.00
N LEU A 157 7.90 7.36 7.93
CA LEU A 157 9.13 6.67 7.56
C LEU A 157 9.95 7.48 6.55
N ALA A 158 9.28 8.02 5.55
CA ALA A 158 9.92 8.75 4.46
C ALA A 158 9.06 9.95 4.05
N ASN A 159 9.75 11.02 3.67
CA ASN A 159 9.12 12.19 3.09
C ASN A 159 8.97 12.03 1.58
N CYS A 160 7.98 12.73 1.01
CA CYS A 160 7.82 12.99 -0.40
C CYS A 160 7.76 14.51 -0.60
N THR A 161 8.75 15.08 -1.30
CA THR A 161 8.95 16.55 -1.38
C THR A 161 7.74 17.27 -1.95
N GLU A 162 7.10 16.66 -2.94
CA GLU A 162 5.97 17.21 -3.70
C GLU A 162 4.64 16.96 -2.98
N CYS A 163 4.60 16.03 -2.01
CA CYS A 163 3.40 15.60 -1.29
C CYS A 163 2.94 16.62 -0.23
N ALA A 164 2.38 17.76 -0.68
CA ALA A 164 1.77 18.82 0.13
C ALA A 164 2.67 19.40 1.24
N SER A 165 2.09 20.25 2.11
CA SER A 165 2.83 20.95 3.17
C SER A 165 3.43 20.00 4.22
N LYS A 166 2.86 18.81 4.40
CA LYS A 166 3.35 17.81 5.36
C LYS A 166 4.41 16.87 4.79
N LYS A 167 4.60 16.85 3.46
CA LYS A 167 5.62 16.07 2.76
C LYS A 167 5.61 14.57 3.12
N ILE A 168 4.45 13.99 3.39
CA ILE A 168 4.36 12.59 3.84
C ILE A 168 4.40 11.67 2.63
N GLY A 169 5.43 10.81 2.56
CA GLY A 169 5.59 9.83 1.47
C GLY A 169 5.25 8.40 1.89
N VAL A 170 5.78 7.95 3.03
CA VAL A 170 5.53 6.61 3.57
C VAL A 170 5.25 6.73 5.07
N VAL A 171 4.16 6.12 5.52
CA VAL A 171 3.77 6.03 6.92
C VAL A 171 3.68 4.57 7.31
N VAL A 172 4.13 4.23 8.51
CA VAL A 172 4.11 2.87 9.03
C VAL A 172 3.45 2.82 10.40
N ARG A 173 2.82 1.69 10.70
CA ARG A 173 2.42 1.32 12.06
C ARG A 173 3.07 -0.02 12.40
N PRO A 174 3.99 -0.06 13.38
CA PRO A 174 4.54 -1.33 13.83
C PRO A 174 3.46 -2.18 14.50
N ARG A 175 3.78 -3.45 14.76
CA ARG A 175 2.90 -4.37 15.48
C ARG A 175 2.58 -3.84 16.88
N VAL A 176 1.31 -3.92 17.28
CA VAL A 176 0.82 -3.63 18.64
C VAL A 176 0.07 -4.87 19.16
N GLY A 177 0.63 -5.62 20.09
CA GLY A 177 -0.01 -6.87 20.56
C GLY A 177 -0.08 -7.94 19.47
N VAL A 178 -1.28 -8.41 19.12
CA VAL A 178 -1.49 -9.39 18.04
C VAL A 178 -1.59 -8.75 16.65
N ASP A 179 -1.81 -7.44 16.59
CA ASP A 179 -2.06 -6.68 15.37
C ASP A 179 -0.93 -6.76 14.33
N GLY A 180 -1.32 -6.87 13.06
CA GLY A 180 -0.41 -6.82 11.93
C GLY A 180 0.23 -5.44 11.73
N ARG A 181 1.42 -5.45 11.13
CA ARG A 181 2.12 -4.23 10.69
C ARG A 181 1.36 -3.59 9.52
N ILE A 182 1.28 -2.26 9.48
CA ILE A 182 0.61 -1.54 8.40
C ILE A 182 1.60 -0.59 7.72
N VAL A 183 1.54 -0.50 6.40
CA VAL A 183 2.24 0.49 5.58
C VAL A 183 1.23 1.24 4.73
N GLN A 184 1.36 2.56 4.67
CA GLN A 184 0.62 3.41 3.74
C GLN A 184 1.61 4.26 2.93
N ILE A 185 1.49 4.20 1.61
CA ILE A 185 2.38 4.88 0.66
C ILE A 185 1.57 5.92 -0.14
N ALA A 186 2.14 7.10 -0.36
CA ALA A 186 1.45 8.24 -0.95
C ALA A 186 1.24 8.19 -2.48
N HIS A 187 1.82 7.20 -3.18
CA HIS A 187 1.66 7.04 -4.64
C HIS A 187 0.50 6.11 -5.02
N ALA A 188 0.02 6.19 -6.25
CA ALA A 188 -1.14 5.44 -6.73
C ALA A 188 -0.86 4.04 -7.29
N GLY A 189 0.42 3.69 -7.47
CA GLY A 189 0.77 2.43 -8.14
C GLY A 189 0.57 2.61 -9.64
N HIS A 190 -0.14 1.69 -10.29
CA HIS A 190 -0.32 1.68 -11.76
C HIS A 190 -1.53 2.48 -12.29
N SER A 191 -2.18 3.32 -11.47
CA SER A 191 -3.30 4.19 -11.88
C SER A 191 -3.06 4.92 -13.22
N GLY A 192 -4.09 5.01 -14.04
CA GLY A 192 -4.03 5.59 -15.38
C GLY A 192 -3.23 4.74 -16.37
N GLY A 193 -3.11 3.43 -16.12
CA GLY A 193 -2.35 2.50 -16.96
C GLY A 193 -0.83 2.69 -16.88
N ASN A 194 -0.31 3.32 -15.83
CA ASN A 194 1.11 3.58 -15.73
C ASN A 194 1.91 2.30 -15.44
N ARG A 195 3.14 2.23 -15.97
CA ARG A 195 3.97 1.02 -15.93
C ARG A 195 4.97 1.01 -14.77
N VAL A 196 4.68 1.69 -13.65
CA VAL A 196 5.64 1.93 -12.55
C VAL A 196 6.40 0.67 -12.14
N TRP A 197 5.69 -0.47 -12.03
CA TRP A 197 6.25 -1.73 -11.56
C TRP A 197 7.31 -2.33 -12.50
N ALA A 198 7.32 -1.94 -13.78
CA ALA A 198 8.30 -2.38 -14.77
C ALA A 198 9.44 -1.38 -14.98
N VAL A 199 9.21 -0.09 -14.70
CA VAL A 199 10.11 1.00 -15.14
C VAL A 199 10.83 1.68 -13.98
N ASP A 200 10.27 1.64 -12.77
CA ASP A 200 10.84 2.29 -11.60
C ASP A 200 11.28 1.23 -10.58
N ASP A 201 12.57 0.91 -10.62
CA ASP A 201 13.15 -0.10 -9.72
C ASP A 201 13.11 0.33 -8.25
N ASN A 202 13.23 1.62 -7.96
CA ASN A 202 13.20 2.13 -6.60
C ASN A 202 11.79 2.01 -6.00
N ILE A 203 10.74 2.41 -6.73
CA ILE A 203 9.35 2.25 -6.26
C ILE A 203 9.00 0.77 -6.13
N THR A 204 9.40 -0.07 -7.09
CA THR A 204 9.12 -1.51 -7.04
C THR A 204 9.84 -2.17 -5.86
N THR A 205 11.11 -1.83 -5.62
CA THR A 205 11.89 -2.32 -4.46
C THR A 205 11.30 -1.82 -3.14
N MET A 206 10.91 -0.54 -3.05
CA MET A 206 10.24 0.01 -1.87
C MET A 206 8.93 -0.73 -1.56
N MET A 207 8.12 -1.00 -2.58
CA MET A 207 6.86 -1.75 -2.42
C MET A 207 7.12 -3.18 -1.97
N VAL A 208 8.07 -3.90 -2.60
CA VAL A 208 8.45 -5.26 -2.19
C VAL A 208 8.93 -5.28 -0.74
N ASN A 209 9.78 -4.34 -0.32
CA ASN A 209 10.24 -4.28 1.05
C ASN A 209 9.12 -3.90 2.04
N ALA A 210 8.19 -3.03 1.65
CA ALA A 210 6.99 -2.73 2.44
C ALA A 210 6.16 -3.99 2.68
N VAL A 211 5.93 -4.80 1.64
CA VAL A 211 5.21 -6.07 1.73
C VAL A 211 5.97 -7.08 2.59
N ARG A 212 7.29 -7.22 2.41
CA ARG A 212 8.14 -8.10 3.24
C ARG A 212 8.12 -7.70 4.71
N TRP A 213 8.23 -6.41 4.99
CA TRP A 213 8.17 -5.88 6.35
C TRP A 213 6.78 -6.12 6.96
N ALA A 214 5.70 -5.85 6.22
CA ALA A 214 4.34 -6.10 6.68
C ALA A 214 4.08 -7.60 6.96
N ALA A 215 4.63 -8.49 6.11
CA ALA A 215 4.60 -9.94 6.24
C ALA A 215 5.56 -10.52 7.28
N LYS A 216 6.35 -9.67 7.96
CA LYS A 216 7.32 -10.04 9.01
C LYS A 216 8.46 -10.93 8.48
N LEU A 217 8.92 -10.68 7.26
CA LEU A 217 10.12 -11.30 6.68
C LEU A 217 11.40 -10.54 6.98
N ILE A 218 11.27 -9.24 7.22
CA ILE A 218 12.34 -8.28 7.54
C ILE A 218 11.87 -7.30 8.62
#